data_AF-A0A4R7FXY8-F1
#
_entry.id   AF-A0A4R7FXY8-F1
#
_cell.length_a   1.000
_cell.length_b   1.000
_cell.length_c   1.000
_cell.angle_alpha   90.00
_cell.angle_beta   90.00
_cell.angle_gamma   90.00
#
_symmetry.space_group_name_H-M   'P 1'
#
loop_
_entity.id
_entity.type
_entity.pdbx_description
1 polymer ?
#
loop_
_entity_poly.entity_id
_entity_poly.type
_entity_poly.pdbx_seq_one_letter_code
_entity_poly.pdbx_strand_id
1 'polypeptide(L)' 'MSDSAEEGGTPDSYLKALKAEGAELLMQAAQDDAHARARLSLIDAKIDQLTRPITSGNWGERES' A
#
# COMPACT_ATOMS: atom_id res chain seq x y z
N MET A 1 27.59 -1.55 21.19
CA MET A 1 26.60 -2.24 20.34
C MET A 1 25.30 -1.50 20.55
N SER A 2 24.96 -0.59 19.63
CA SER A 2 23.72 0.17 19.72
C SER A 2 22.65 -0.66 19.03
N ASP A 3 21.77 -1.28 19.82
CA ASP A 3 20.48 -1.78 19.34
C ASP A 3 19.77 -0.61 18.66
N SER A 4 19.77 -0.64 17.32
CA SER A 4 19.02 0.32 16.52
C SER A 4 17.57 -0.13 16.61
N ALA A 5 16.82 0.65 17.37
CA ALA A 5 15.41 0.50 17.67
C ALA A 5 14.60 0.06 16.45
N GLU A 6 13.89 -1.06 16.60
CA GLU A 6 12.48 -1.25 16.22
C GLU A 6 11.97 -0.28 15.13
N GLU A 7 12.49 -0.37 13.90
CA GLU A 7 11.89 0.28 12.73
C GLU A 7 10.78 -0.62 12.15
N GLY A 8 9.97 -1.18 13.04
CA GLY A 8 8.78 -1.96 12.74
C GLY A 8 7.55 -1.12 13.04
N GLY A 9 7.33 -0.07 12.27
CA GLY A 9 6.14 0.78 12.40
C GLY A 9 4.86 -0.06 12.38
N THR A 10 3.86 0.33 13.19
CA THR A 10 2.54 -0.34 13.17
C THR A 10 1.97 -0.37 11.74
N PRO A 11 1.11 -1.34 11.40
CA PRO A 11 0.47 -1.41 10.07
C PRO A 11 -0.15 -0.07 9.63
N ASP A 12 -0.70 0.69 10.57
CA ASP A 12 -1.27 2.02 10.34
C ASP A 12 -0.23 3.08 9.94
N SER A 13 0.95 3.03 10.56
CA SER A 13 2.05 3.95 10.21
C SER A 13 2.59 3.68 8.80
N TYR A 14 2.66 2.41 8.41
CA TYR A 14 3.05 2.01 7.06
C TYR A 14 2.01 2.41 6.02
N LEU A 15 0.72 2.21 6.31
CA LEU A 15 -0.39 2.70 5.48
C LEU A 15 -0.35 4.22 5.30
N LYS A 16 -0.03 4.97 6.36
CA LYS A 16 0.11 6.43 6.29
C LYS A 16 1.28 6.85 5.39
N ALA A 17 2.41 6.15 5.48
CA ALA A 17 3.58 6.40 4.63
C ALA A 17 3.25 6.17 3.14
N LEU A 18 2.59 5.06 2.80
CA LEU A 18 2.17 4.76 1.42
C LEU A 18 1.25 5.84 0.85
N LYS A 19 0.29 6.33 1.64
CA LYS A 19 -0.61 7.42 1.22
C LYS A 19 0.13 8.73 0.99
N ALA A 20 1.11 9.06 1.83
CA ALA A 20 1.93 10.26 1.66
C ALA A 20 2.79 10.17 0.38
N GLU A 21 3.43 9.03 0.14
CA GLU A 21 4.22 8.79 -1.06
C GLU A 21 3.38 8.90 -2.35
N GLY A 22 2.18 8.33 -2.36
CA GLY A 22 1.26 8.46 -3.49
C GLY A 22 0.86 9.91 -3.75
N ALA A 23 0.57 10.69 -2.70
CA ALA A 23 0.26 12.11 -2.83
C ALA A 23 1.44 12.92 -3.40
N GLU A 24 2.67 12.64 -2.94
CA GLU A 24 3.88 13.29 -3.46
C GLU A 24 4.10 12.99 -4.94
N LEU A 25 3.91 11.73 -5.36
CA LEU A 25 4.01 11.35 -6.77
C LEU A 25 2.99 12.10 -7.63
N LEU A 26 1.76 12.27 -7.17
CA LEU A 26 0.74 13.04 -7.89
C LEU A 26 1.09 14.53 -8.01
N MET A 27 1.79 15.10 -7.03
CA MET A 27 2.20 16.51 -7.06
C MET A 27 3.42 16.76 -7.95
N GLN A 28 4.33 15.78 -8.04
CA GLN A 28 5.63 15.94 -8.70
C GLN A 28 5.69 15.35 -10.11
N ALA A 29 4.84 14.36 -10.42
CA ALA A 29 4.87 13.70 -11.72
C ALA A 29 4.31 14.59 -12.82
N ALA A 30 5.06 14.71 -13.91
CA ALA A 30 4.49 15.18 -15.18
C ALA A 30 3.43 14.18 -15.65
N GLN A 31 2.38 14.66 -16.34
CA GLN A 31 1.26 13.80 -16.81
C GLN A 31 1.72 12.56 -17.60
N ASP A 32 2.84 12.65 -18.32
CA ASP A 32 3.34 11.57 -19.16
C ASP A 32 4.39 10.67 -18.49
N ASP A 33 4.75 10.90 -17.22
CA ASP A 33 5.73 10.08 -16.52
C ASP A 33 5.19 8.67 -16.27
N ALA A 34 5.59 7.73 -17.13
CA ALA A 34 5.19 6.33 -17.07
C ALA A 34 5.72 5.63 -15.79
N HIS A 35 6.88 6.03 -15.28
CA HIS A 35 7.44 5.45 -14.07
C HIS A 35 6.66 5.89 -12.83
N ALA A 36 6.32 7.18 -12.74
CA ALA A 36 5.48 7.69 -11.66
C ALA A 36 4.10 7.01 -11.64
N ARG A 37 3.47 6.83 -12.82
CA ARG A 37 2.19 6.10 -12.94
C ARG A 37 2.29 4.63 -12.52
N ALA A 38 3.36 3.95 -12.91
CA ALA A 38 3.60 2.57 -12.48
C ALA A 38 3.77 2.49 -10.96
N ARG A 39 4.52 3.42 -10.36
CA ARG A 39 4.74 3.47 -8.91
C ARG A 39 3.45 3.76 -8.14
N LEU A 40 2.65 4.71 -8.62
CA LEU A 40 1.30 4.97 -8.09
C LEU A 40 0.42 3.72 -8.11
N SER A 41 0.40 3.00 -9.24
CA SER A 41 -0.39 1.76 -9.37
C SER A 41 0.03 0.68 -8.36
N LEU A 42 1.33 0.58 -8.04
CA LEU A 42 1.83 -0.35 -7.04
C LEU A 42 1.44 0.07 -5.61
N ILE A 43 1.51 1.37 -5.30
CA ILE A 43 1.09 1.92 -4.01
C ILE A 43 -0.40 1.64 -3.79
N ASP A 44 -1.23 1.91 -4.80
CA ASP A 44 -2.68 1.68 -4.74
C ASP A 44 -3.00 0.20 -4.51
N ALA A 45 -2.37 -0.69 -5.28
CA ALA A 45 -2.54 -2.13 -5.10
C ALA A 45 -2.13 -2.61 -3.69
N LYS A 46 -1.07 -2.02 -3.13
CA LYS A 46 -0.62 -2.36 -1.79
C LYS A 46 -1.57 -1.86 -0.70
N ILE A 47 -2.11 -0.66 -0.84
CA ILE A 47 -3.13 -0.11 0.05
C ILE A 47 -4.39 -0.98 -0.01
N ASP A 48 -4.82 -1.38 -1.21
CA ASP A 48 -5.96 -2.30 -1.39
C ASP A 48 -5.71 -3.63 -0.67
N GLN A 49 -4.54 -4.25 -0.87
CA GLN A 49 -4.17 -5.48 -0.17
C GLN A 49 -4.26 -5.34 1.36
N LEU A 50 -3.81 -4.22 1.93
CA LEU A 50 -3.73 -4.00 3.37
C LEU A 50 -5.07 -3.58 4.00
N THR A 51 -5.96 -2.97 3.22
CA THR A 51 -7.24 -2.45 3.71
C THR A 51 -8.44 -3.34 3.35
N ARG A 52 -8.25 -4.29 2.42
CA ARG A 52 -9.29 -5.25 2.05
C ARG A 52 -9.69 -6.11 3.26
N PRO A 53 -11.00 -6.28 3.51
CA PRO A 53 -11.47 -7.21 4.53
C PRO A 53 -10.98 -8.62 4.24
N ILE A 54 -10.34 -9.26 5.22
CA ILE A 54 -9.84 -10.65 5.14
C ILE A 54 -10.99 -11.63 4.83
N THR A 55 -12.23 -11.25 5.15
CA THR A 55 -13.47 -12.03 4.94
C THR A 55 -14.09 -11.88 3.55
N SER A 56 -13.51 -11.12 2.62
CA SER A 56 -14.05 -10.90 1.27
C SER A 56 -13.82 -12.05 0.27
N GLY A 57 -13.41 -13.23 0.76
CA GLY A 57 -13.27 -14.46 -0.04
C GLY A 57 -14.39 -15.46 0.27
N ASN A 58 -14.93 -16.10 -0.77
CA ASN A 58 -15.85 -17.25 -0.64
C ASN A 58 -15.11 -18.48 -0.09
N TRP A 59 -14.86 -18.51 1.22
CA TRP A 59 -14.28 -19.67 1.91
C TRP A 59 -15.31 -20.75 2.26
N GLY A 60 -16.35 -20.96 1.44
CA GLY A 60 -17.44 -21.83 1.88
C GLY A 60 -18.58 -22.20 0.94
N GLU A 61 -18.54 -21.95 -0.38
CA GLU A 61 -19.47 -22.66 -1.27
C GLU A 61 -18.91 -24.06 -1.53
N ARG A 62 -19.10 -24.94 -0.54
CA ARG A 62 -19.02 -26.39 -0.76
C ARG A 62 -20.24 -26.74 -1.60
N GLU A 63 -20.02 -27.07 -2.87
CA GLU A 63 -21.05 -27.64 -3.73
C GLU A 63 -21.73 -28.79 -2.96
N SER A 64 -23.06 -28.68 -2.80
CA SER A 64 -23.93 -29.69 -2.20
C SER A 64 -24.75 -30.36 -3.27
#